data_AF-A0A2S7TIY1-F1
#
_entry.id   AF-A0A2S7TIY1-F1
#
_cell.length_a   1.000
_cell.length_b   1.000
_cell.length_c   1.000
_cell.angle_alpha   90.00
_cell.angle_beta   90.00
_cell.angle_gamma   90.00
#
_symmetry.space_group_name_H-M   'P 1'
#
loop_
_entity.id
_entity.type
_entity.pdbx_description
1 polymer ?
#
loop_
_entity_poly.entity_id
_entity_poly.type
_entity_poly.pdbx_seq_one_letter_code
_entity_poly.pdbx_strand_id
1 'polypeptide(L)'
;MRSCFLCVLVFSLCFSCVEKTKKQTIVGSWELLSARIYKGDSSYSSVHANEKLIKIFNRTHFAFLRHDVHKGKDSLPVFVAGGGEYTFENGTYTEYVEFLNYREWEGKVFEFNATIANDTLTISGIEKIEELGVDHKIIEVYKRL
;
A
#
# COMPACT_ATOMS: atom_id res chain seq x y z
N MET A 1 33.94 26.02 -55.13
CA MET A 1 33.69 24.92 -54.17
C MET A 1 33.37 25.50 -52.80
N ARG A 2 32.16 26.05 -52.64
CA ARG A 2 31.66 26.64 -51.39
C ARG A 2 30.16 26.42 -51.41
N SER A 3 29.70 25.42 -50.67
CA SER A 3 28.30 25.12 -50.31
C SER A 3 28.12 23.61 -50.26
N CYS A 4 28.41 22.99 -49.11
CA CYS A 4 27.74 21.74 -48.71
C CYS A 4 28.10 21.27 -47.29
N PHE A 5 28.37 22.16 -46.33
CA PHE A 5 28.73 21.73 -44.96
C PHE A 5 27.90 22.36 -43.84
N LEU A 6 26.87 23.15 -44.17
CA LEU A 6 26.10 23.91 -43.19
C LEU A 6 24.67 23.38 -42.95
N CYS A 7 24.31 22.21 -43.50
CA CYS A 7 22.96 21.63 -43.32
C CYS A 7 22.89 20.45 -42.36
N VAL A 8 24.02 19.89 -41.89
CA VAL A 8 24.02 18.64 -41.12
C VAL A 8 24.02 18.86 -39.60
N LEU A 9 24.34 20.07 -39.12
CA LEU A 9 24.51 20.33 -37.68
C LEU A 9 23.24 20.75 -36.92
N VAL A 10 22.10 20.96 -37.59
CA VAL A 10 20.87 21.47 -36.94
C VAL A 10 19.84 20.36 -36.63
N PHE A 11 20.01 19.14 -37.16
CA PHE A 11 19.03 18.07 -36.98
C PHE A 11 19.22 17.20 -35.72
N SER A 12 20.25 17.47 -34.91
CA SER A 12 20.63 16.59 -33.78
C SER A 12 20.07 17.02 -32.41
N LEU A 13 19.21 18.04 -32.33
CA LEU A 13 18.70 18.57 -31.05
C LEU A 13 17.28 18.11 -30.68
N CYS A 14 16.64 17.25 -31.48
CA CYS A 14 15.25 16.83 -31.25
C CYS A 14 15.07 15.41 -30.68
N PHE A 15 16.13 14.73 -30.24
CA PHE A 15 16.00 13.41 -29.62
C PHE A 15 16.09 13.47 -28.10
N SER A 16 14.94 13.20 -27.48
CA SER A 16 14.78 12.55 -26.19
C SER A 16 14.93 13.40 -24.94
N CYS A 17 13.92 14.22 -24.67
CA CYS A 17 13.30 14.17 -23.35
C CYS A 17 12.14 13.16 -23.43
N VAL A 18 12.47 11.86 -23.38
CA VAL A 18 11.49 10.85 -23.00
C VAL A 18 11.33 11.06 -21.50
N GLU A 19 10.21 11.64 -21.06
CA GLU A 19 9.85 11.56 -19.65
C GLU A 19 9.81 10.08 -19.30
N LYS A 20 10.81 9.60 -18.54
CA LYS A 20 10.72 8.31 -17.88
C LYS A 20 9.53 8.44 -16.96
N THR A 21 8.38 7.91 -17.36
CA THR A 21 7.23 7.70 -16.47
C THR A 21 7.79 7.01 -15.24
N LYS A 22 7.94 7.77 -14.14
CA LYS A 22 8.48 7.23 -12.89
C LYS A 22 7.48 6.18 -12.46
N LYS A 23 7.81 4.90 -12.68
CA LYS A 23 6.95 3.78 -12.27
C LYS A 23 6.64 4.00 -10.80
N GLN A 24 5.40 4.35 -10.49
CA GLN A 24 4.99 4.57 -9.11
C GLN A 24 5.17 3.24 -8.38
N THR A 25 6.10 3.24 -7.43
CA THR A 25 6.43 2.07 -6.64
C THR A 25 5.67 2.11 -5.33
N ILE A 26 5.14 0.96 -4.91
CA ILE A 26 4.52 0.78 -3.60
C ILE A 26 5.57 0.81 -2.47
N VAL A 27 6.86 0.55 -2.81
CA VAL A 27 7.98 0.62 -1.87
C VAL A 27 8.01 1.99 -1.17
N GLY A 28 8.18 1.96 0.15
CA GLY A 28 8.18 3.13 1.00
C GLY A 28 7.45 2.89 2.32
N SER A 29 7.36 3.95 3.12
CA SER A 29 6.58 3.95 4.36
C SER A 29 5.31 4.76 4.16
N TRP A 30 4.23 4.27 4.73
CA TRP A 30 2.88 4.78 4.51
C TRP A 30 2.14 4.86 5.84
N GLU A 31 1.60 6.02 6.16
CA GLU A 31 0.74 6.22 7.32
C GLU A 31 -0.72 6.06 6.91
N LEU A 32 -1.48 5.25 7.65
CA LEU A 32 -2.89 5.03 7.39
C LEU A 32 -3.68 6.31 7.71
N LEU A 33 -4.45 6.79 6.73
CA LEU A 33 -5.41 7.87 6.91
C LEU A 33 -6.79 7.34 7.31
N SER A 34 -7.22 6.22 6.71
CA SER A 34 -8.49 5.59 7.02
C SER A 34 -8.50 4.12 6.64
N ALA A 35 -9.15 3.28 7.43
CA ALA A 35 -9.48 1.90 7.07
C ALA A 35 -10.95 1.66 7.36
N ARG A 36 -11.68 1.18 6.36
CA ARG A 36 -13.14 1.07 6.41
C ARG A 36 -13.56 -0.32 5.96
N ILE A 37 -14.29 -1.02 6.85
CA ILE A 37 -14.84 -2.34 6.60
C ILE A 37 -16.29 -2.20 6.14
N TYR A 38 -16.67 -2.99 5.15
CA TYR A 38 -18.03 -3.06 4.60
C TYR A 38 -18.57 -4.48 4.78
N LYS A 39 -19.72 -4.59 5.44
CA LYS A 39 -20.46 -5.84 5.68
C LYS A 39 -21.89 -5.67 5.19
N GLY A 40 -22.20 -6.24 4.03
CA GLY A 40 -23.45 -5.97 3.32
C GLY A 40 -23.61 -4.47 3.06
N ASP A 41 -24.76 -3.91 3.47
CA ASP A 41 -25.07 -2.48 3.32
C ASP A 41 -24.46 -1.59 4.42
N SER A 42 -23.82 -2.19 5.42
CA SER A 42 -23.23 -1.47 6.55
C SER A 42 -21.73 -1.24 6.37
N SER A 43 -21.20 -0.17 6.95
CA SER A 43 -19.75 0.05 7.02
C SER A 43 -19.33 0.76 8.31
N TYR A 44 -18.13 0.47 8.78
CA TYR A 44 -17.55 1.06 9.98
C TYR A 44 -16.03 1.25 9.83
N SER A 45 -15.45 2.15 10.61
CA SER A 45 -14.00 2.33 10.67
C SER A 45 -13.38 1.20 11.48
N SER A 46 -12.35 0.54 10.95
CA SER A 46 -11.61 -0.52 11.67
C SER A 46 -10.43 0.01 12.50
N VAL A 47 -10.08 1.27 12.29
CA VAL A 47 -9.06 2.00 13.04
C VAL A 47 -9.70 3.26 13.65
N HIS A 48 -9.34 3.54 14.89
CA HIS A 48 -9.91 4.63 15.68
C HIS A 48 -9.00 5.86 15.71
N ALA A 49 -9.56 7.04 16.04
CA ALA A 49 -8.81 8.29 16.04
C ALA A 49 -7.65 8.34 17.06
N ASN A 50 -7.69 7.49 18.08
CA ASN A 50 -6.65 7.33 19.10
C ASN A 50 -5.60 6.27 18.73
N GLU A 51 -5.57 5.84 17.46
CA GLU A 51 -4.63 4.84 16.98
C GLU A 51 -3.86 5.36 15.77
N LYS A 52 -2.63 4.87 15.62
CA LYS A 52 -1.77 5.16 14.47
C LYS A 52 -1.35 3.85 13.84
N LEU A 53 -1.41 3.76 12.51
CA LEU A 53 -0.91 2.63 11.75
C LEU A 53 0.09 3.12 10.70
N ILE A 54 1.24 2.44 10.63
CA ILE A 54 2.14 2.54 9.49
C ILE A 54 2.23 1.20 8.77
N LYS A 55 2.31 1.22 7.44
CA LYS A 55 2.65 0.09 6.58
C LYS A 55 3.93 0.41 5.82
N ILE A 56 4.89 -0.50 5.87
CA ILE A 56 6.23 -0.35 5.31
C ILE A 56 6.38 -1.42 4.24
N PHE A 57 6.67 -1.01 3.02
CA PHE A 57 6.99 -1.89 1.91
C PHE A 57 8.47 -1.75 1.59
N ASN A 58 9.21 -2.84 1.71
CA ASN A 58 10.53 -2.96 1.10
C ASN A 58 10.38 -3.60 -0.29
N ARG A 59 11.47 -4.07 -0.91
CA ARG A 59 11.42 -4.68 -2.25
C ARG A 59 10.61 -5.99 -2.36
N THR A 60 10.39 -6.68 -1.26
CA THR A 60 9.92 -8.09 -1.22
C THR A 60 8.91 -8.35 -0.11
N HIS A 61 8.95 -7.56 0.96
CA HIS A 61 8.17 -7.76 2.17
C HIS A 61 7.43 -6.49 2.55
N PHE A 62 6.29 -6.69 3.18
CA PHE A 62 5.55 -5.67 3.89
C PHE A 62 5.63 -5.92 5.40
N ALA A 63 5.47 -4.85 6.16
CA ALA A 63 5.20 -4.91 7.59
C ALA A 63 4.20 -3.81 7.94
N PHE A 64 3.34 -4.04 8.92
CA PHE A 64 2.51 -3.01 9.50
C PHE A 64 2.61 -3.00 11.01
N LEU A 65 2.48 -1.80 11.57
CA LEU A 65 2.51 -1.55 13.00
C LEU A 65 1.34 -0.63 13.31
N ARG A 66 0.40 -1.09 14.13
CA ARG A 66 -0.71 -0.33 14.67
C ARG A 66 -0.54 -0.23 16.18
N HIS A 67 -0.67 0.97 16.72
CA HIS A 67 -0.66 1.15 18.17
C HIS A 67 -1.59 2.26 18.61
N ASP A 68 -2.01 2.23 19.87
CA ASP A 68 -2.69 3.38 20.48
C ASP A 68 -1.70 4.53 20.71
N VAL A 69 -2.15 5.78 20.56
CA VAL A 69 -1.27 6.97 20.65
C VAL A 69 -1.06 7.46 22.08
N HIS A 70 -1.79 6.90 23.05
CA HIS A 70 -1.81 7.35 24.44
C HIS A 70 -1.16 6.37 25.42
N LYS A 71 -0.57 5.28 24.92
CA LYS A 71 0.14 4.23 25.67
C LYS A 71 -0.74 3.54 26.72
N GLY A 72 -2.01 3.30 26.38
CA GLY A 72 -3.00 2.65 27.25
C GLY A 72 -3.40 3.45 28.50
N LYS A 73 -3.19 4.77 28.51
CA LYS A 73 -3.44 5.62 29.69
C LYS A 73 -4.86 6.17 29.79
N ASP A 74 -5.55 6.32 28.67
CA ASP A 74 -6.91 6.85 28.58
C ASP A 74 -7.88 5.91 27.84
N SER A 75 -7.34 4.91 27.12
CA SER A 75 -8.08 3.84 26.45
C SER A 75 -7.42 2.49 26.67
N LEU A 76 -8.07 1.42 26.22
CA LEU A 76 -7.45 0.11 26.16
C LEU A 76 -6.15 0.18 25.33
N PRO A 77 -5.05 -0.46 25.79
CA PRO A 77 -3.82 -0.52 25.03
C PRO A 77 -4.03 -1.33 23.74
N VAL A 78 -3.51 -0.81 22.63
CA VAL A 78 -3.58 -1.46 21.32
C VAL A 78 -2.16 -1.57 20.79
N PHE A 79 -1.78 -2.80 20.44
CA PHE A 79 -0.60 -3.04 19.61
C PHE A 79 -0.89 -4.23 18.70
N VAL A 80 -0.92 -3.98 17.39
CA VAL A 80 -1.10 -5.01 16.37
C VAL A 80 0.03 -4.85 15.36
N ALA A 81 0.73 -5.94 15.09
CA ALA A 81 1.87 -5.94 14.20
C ALA A 81 1.88 -7.23 13.38
N GLY A 82 2.13 -7.07 12.10
CA GLY A 82 2.28 -8.19 11.19
C GLY A 82 3.07 -7.85 9.95
N GLY A 83 3.29 -8.84 9.11
CA GLY A 83 4.06 -8.72 7.89
C GLY A 83 4.34 -10.06 7.23
N GLY A 84 5.07 -9.99 6.13
CA GLY A 84 5.46 -11.15 5.34
C GLY A 84 5.85 -10.73 3.93
N GLU A 85 5.95 -11.70 3.03
CA GLU A 85 6.21 -11.43 1.62
C GLU A 85 5.00 -10.77 0.94
N TYR A 86 5.26 -10.05 -0.15
CA TYR A 86 4.20 -9.57 -1.02
C TYR A 86 4.61 -9.53 -2.49
N THR A 87 3.61 -9.55 -3.36
CA THR A 87 3.76 -9.19 -4.78
C THR A 87 2.93 -7.95 -5.09
N PHE A 88 3.42 -7.13 -6.03
CA PHE A 88 2.67 -5.97 -6.53
C PHE A 88 2.89 -5.81 -8.03
N GLU A 89 1.89 -6.22 -8.81
CA GLU A 89 1.96 -6.25 -10.27
C GLU A 89 0.66 -5.73 -10.87
N ASN A 90 0.77 -4.74 -11.77
CA ASN A 90 -0.36 -4.18 -12.51
C ASN A 90 -1.56 -3.74 -11.65
N GLY A 91 -1.32 -3.30 -10.42
CA GLY A 91 -2.37 -2.87 -9.48
C GLY A 91 -2.90 -3.99 -8.58
N THR A 92 -2.50 -5.25 -8.80
CA THR A 92 -2.78 -6.36 -7.89
C THR A 92 -1.70 -6.42 -6.81
N TYR A 93 -2.10 -6.39 -5.55
CA TYR A 93 -1.26 -6.49 -4.37
C TYR A 93 -1.64 -7.75 -3.58
N THR A 94 -0.70 -8.69 -3.43
CA THR A 94 -0.94 -9.94 -2.70
C THR A 94 -0.09 -10.00 -1.44
N GLU A 95 -0.72 -10.15 -0.27
CA GLU A 95 -0.05 -10.37 1.02
C GLU A 95 0.08 -11.87 1.30
N TYR A 96 1.29 -12.31 1.64
CA TYR A 96 1.56 -13.63 2.20
C TYR A 96 1.87 -13.45 3.67
N VAL A 97 0.88 -13.65 4.54
CA VAL A 97 1.00 -13.31 5.97
C VAL A 97 1.86 -14.35 6.68
N GLU A 98 3.05 -13.95 7.11
CA GLU A 98 4.00 -14.82 7.81
C GLU A 98 4.04 -14.53 9.31
N PHE A 99 3.91 -13.25 9.67
CA PHE A 99 3.93 -12.77 11.04
C PHE A 99 2.64 -12.01 11.32
N LEU A 100 1.91 -12.39 12.37
CA LEU A 100 0.85 -11.56 12.93
C LEU A 100 0.63 -11.90 14.41
N ASN A 101 0.38 -10.90 15.26
CA ASN A 101 0.02 -11.17 16.66
C ASN A 101 -1.31 -11.94 16.81
N TYR A 102 -2.19 -11.88 15.79
CA TYR A 102 -3.31 -12.80 15.58
C TYR A 102 -2.82 -14.02 14.76
N ARG A 103 -2.28 -15.01 15.46
CA ARG A 103 -1.57 -16.15 14.87
C ARG A 103 -2.44 -16.97 13.91
N GLU A 104 -3.74 -16.96 14.13
CA GLU A 104 -4.74 -17.64 13.29
C GLU A 104 -4.80 -17.10 11.84
N TRP A 105 -4.22 -15.92 11.56
CA TRP A 105 -4.09 -15.37 10.21
C TRP A 105 -2.79 -15.77 9.51
N GLU A 106 -1.81 -16.33 10.23
CA GLU A 106 -0.54 -16.73 9.63
C GLU A 106 -0.76 -17.86 8.61
N GLY A 107 -0.02 -17.81 7.50
CA GLY A 107 -0.16 -18.71 6.36
C GLY A 107 -1.34 -18.39 5.44
N LYS A 108 -2.17 -17.38 5.76
CA LYS A 108 -3.23 -16.90 4.86
C LYS A 108 -2.64 -15.99 3.77
N VAL A 109 -3.32 -15.98 2.63
CA VAL A 109 -2.96 -15.18 1.46
C VAL A 109 -4.14 -14.29 1.11
N PHE A 110 -3.87 -12.99 0.94
CA PHE A 110 -4.91 -12.02 0.60
C PHE A 110 -4.54 -11.27 -0.66
N GLU A 111 -5.47 -11.19 -1.61
CA GLU A 111 -5.31 -10.42 -2.84
C GLU A 111 -6.17 -9.15 -2.79
N PHE A 112 -5.55 -8.03 -3.08
CA PHE A 112 -6.15 -6.71 -3.07
C PHE A 112 -5.88 -5.97 -4.38
N ASN A 113 -6.74 -5.01 -4.70
CA ASN A 113 -6.44 -3.94 -5.65
C ASN A 113 -5.75 -2.80 -4.92
N ALA A 114 -4.59 -2.37 -5.41
CA ALA A 114 -3.82 -1.25 -4.90
C ALA A 114 -3.56 -0.20 -6.00
N THR A 115 -3.93 1.04 -5.73
CA THR A 115 -3.70 2.17 -6.62
C THR A 115 -2.87 3.24 -5.93
N ILE A 116 -1.94 3.86 -6.66
CA ILE A 116 -1.10 4.94 -6.16
C ILE A 116 -1.39 6.18 -7.00
N ALA A 117 -1.77 7.27 -6.35
CA ALA A 117 -1.91 8.58 -6.96
C ALA A 117 -1.15 9.59 -6.11
N ASN A 118 -0.09 10.19 -6.68
CA ASN A 118 0.83 11.06 -5.97
C ASN A 118 1.42 10.41 -4.69
N ASP A 119 1.08 10.96 -3.52
CA ASP A 119 1.46 10.50 -2.19
C ASP A 119 0.38 9.63 -1.52
N THR A 120 -0.68 9.26 -2.25
CA THR A 120 -1.79 8.47 -1.72
C THR A 120 -1.75 7.05 -2.27
N LEU A 121 -1.83 6.06 -1.38
CA LEU A 121 -2.01 4.64 -1.69
C LEU A 121 -3.39 4.20 -1.20
N THR A 122 -4.19 3.63 -2.09
CA THR A 122 -5.49 3.04 -1.75
C THR A 122 -5.42 1.54 -2.00
N ILE A 123 -5.63 0.74 -0.96
CA ILE A 123 -5.71 -0.73 -1.01
C ILE A 123 -7.15 -1.14 -0.75
N SER A 124 -7.70 -2.06 -1.53
CA SER A 124 -9.06 -2.56 -1.34
C SER A 124 -9.22 -3.99 -1.80
N GLY A 125 -10.03 -4.77 -1.10
CA GLY A 125 -10.29 -6.16 -1.47
C GLY A 125 -11.18 -6.86 -0.45
N ILE A 126 -11.30 -8.17 -0.59
CA ILE A 126 -12.09 -9.01 0.30
C ILE A 126 -11.14 -9.75 1.23
N GLU A 127 -11.35 -9.60 2.54
CA GLU A 127 -10.72 -10.48 3.53
C GLU A 127 -11.71 -11.60 3.84
N LYS A 128 -11.33 -12.83 3.49
CA LYS A 128 -12.13 -14.01 3.74
C LYS A 128 -11.31 -15.08 4.45
N ILE A 129 -11.74 -15.47 5.64
CA ILE A 129 -11.24 -16.63 6.37
C ILE A 129 -12.44 -17.40 6.93
N GLU A 130 -12.79 -18.49 6.25
CA GLU A 130 -14.01 -19.26 6.55
C GLU A 130 -14.00 -19.85 7.95
N GLU A 131 -12.85 -20.34 8.42
CA GLU A 131 -12.74 -20.98 9.74
C GLU A 131 -12.98 -20.00 10.89
N LEU A 132 -12.87 -18.70 10.61
CA LEU A 132 -12.94 -17.61 11.59
C LEU A 132 -14.18 -16.74 11.36
N GLY A 133 -15.03 -17.11 10.40
CA GLY A 133 -16.23 -16.36 10.03
C GLY A 133 -15.93 -14.95 9.52
N VAL A 134 -14.71 -14.74 8.99
CA VAL A 134 -14.30 -13.46 8.39
C VAL A 134 -14.72 -13.48 6.93
N ASP A 135 -15.59 -12.55 6.55
CA ASP A 135 -15.96 -12.27 5.17
C ASP A 135 -16.43 -10.81 5.10
N HIS A 136 -15.54 -9.92 4.67
CA HIS A 136 -15.87 -8.52 4.47
C HIS A 136 -14.99 -7.86 3.43
N LYS A 137 -15.47 -6.75 2.87
CA LYS A 137 -14.64 -5.86 2.05
C LYS A 137 -13.94 -4.87 2.95
N ILE A 138 -12.65 -4.65 2.70
CA ILE A 138 -11.87 -3.60 3.33
C ILE A 138 -11.40 -2.58 2.27
N ILE A 139 -11.39 -1.31 2.65
CA ILE A 139 -10.74 -0.23 1.89
C ILE A 139 -9.84 0.54 2.86
N GLU A 140 -8.56 0.61 2.53
CA GLU A 140 -7.55 1.32 3.29
C GLU A 140 -6.96 2.43 2.42
N VAL A 141 -6.81 3.62 2.99
CA VAL A 141 -6.21 4.78 2.35
C VAL A 141 -5.04 5.23 3.19
N TYR A 142 -3.90 5.40 2.55
CA TYR A 142 -2.63 5.74 3.17
C TYR A 142 -2.02 6.99 2.54
N LYS A 143 -1.24 7.71 3.33
CA LYS A 143 -0.36 8.80 2.88
C LYS A 143 1.09 8.36 2.98
N ARG A 144 1.89 8.68 1.96
CA ARG A 144 3.33 8.45 1.95
C ARG A 144 4.02 9.32 3.01
N LEU A 145 4.95 8.72 3.76
CA LEU A 145 5.84 9.40 4.70
C LEU A 145 7.09 9.95 4.01
#